data_AF-A0A9P5QYA3-F1
#
_entry.id   AF-A0A9P5QYA3-F1
#
_cell.length_a   1.000
_cell.length_b   1.000
_cell.length_c   1.000
_cell.angle_alpha   90.00
_cell.angle_beta   90.00
_cell.angle_gamma   90.00
#
_symmetry.space_group_name_H-M   'P 1'
#
loop_
_entity.id
_entity.type
_entity.pdbx_description
1 polymer ?
#
loop_
_entity_poly.entity_id
_entity_poly.type
_entity_poly.pdbx_seq_one_letter_code
_entity_poly.pdbx_strand_id
1 'polypeptide(L)'
;MPSKSQEDITTIFEEYHKERLPAVLESFSNSQVSTKMVETSIIGAVVLFIMTHLPMWLWRFLLTKTVRYRPQVGFLPAIPLQGTVAPFVSPSEQKARAVFEENQQRATSI
;
A
#
# COMPACT_ATOMS: atom_id res chain seq x y z
N MET A 1 -10.54 7.85 -19.48
CA MET A 1 -10.34 8.84 -18.40
C MET A 1 -11.62 9.66 -18.29
N PRO A 2 -12.00 10.11 -17.07
CA PRO A 2 -12.91 11.25 -16.95
C PRO A 2 -12.36 12.41 -17.77
N SER A 3 -13.15 13.43 -18.04
CA SER A 3 -12.79 14.47 -19.00
C SER A 3 -11.41 15.07 -18.68
N LYS A 4 -10.67 15.52 -19.71
CA LYS A 4 -9.36 16.19 -19.51
C LYS A 4 -9.51 17.59 -18.89
N SER A 5 -10.64 17.88 -18.23
CA SER A 5 -10.89 19.15 -17.58
C SER A 5 -9.98 19.28 -16.35
N GLN A 6 -9.64 20.51 -16.02
CA GLN A 6 -8.86 20.80 -14.82
C GLN A 6 -9.60 20.38 -13.54
N GLU A 7 -10.92 20.52 -13.51
CA GLU A 7 -11.78 20.19 -12.36
C GLU A 7 -11.80 18.68 -12.08
N ASP A 8 -11.80 17.86 -13.12
CA ASP A 8 -11.73 16.40 -12.99
C ASP A 8 -10.37 15.97 -12.47
N ILE A 9 -9.29 16.60 -12.93
CA ILE A 9 -7.92 16.32 -12.46
C ILE A 9 -7.80 16.63 -10.97
N THR A 10 -8.30 17.78 -10.51
CA THR A 10 -8.26 18.15 -9.07
C THR A 10 -9.07 17.17 -8.24
N THR A 11 -10.26 16.78 -8.71
CA THR A 11 -11.12 15.83 -8.00
C THR A 11 -10.45 14.45 -7.84
N ILE A 12 -9.80 13.95 -8.90
CA ILE A 12 -9.07 12.67 -8.86
C ILE A 12 -7.93 12.73 -7.84
N PHE A 13 -7.16 13.82 -7.81
CA PHE A 13 -6.07 13.96 -6.84
C PHE A 13 -6.56 14.08 -5.41
N GLU A 14 -7.68 14.77 -5.18
CA GLU A 14 -8.29 14.85 -3.86
C GLU A 14 -8.80 13.49 -3.37
N GLU A 15 -9.46 12.73 -4.24
CA GLU A 15 -9.90 11.36 -3.94
C GLU A 15 -8.70 10.47 -3.59
N TYR A 16 -7.66 10.51 -4.42
CA TYR A 16 -6.43 9.75 -4.20
C TYR A 16 -5.74 10.14 -2.88
N HIS A 17 -5.69 11.43 -2.58
CA HIS A 17 -5.12 11.94 -1.34
C HIS A 17 -5.90 11.44 -0.12
N LYS A 18 -7.24 11.53 -0.15
CA LYS A 18 -8.12 11.03 0.93
C LYS A 18 -7.96 9.53 1.14
N GLU A 19 -7.79 8.76 0.07
CA GLU A 19 -7.55 7.32 0.13
C GLU A 19 -6.19 6.98 0.77
N ARG A 20 -5.12 7.67 0.37
CA ARG A 20 -3.74 7.30 0.72
C ARG A 20 -3.23 7.90 2.03
N LEU A 21 -3.68 9.10 2.37
CA LEU A 21 -3.20 9.82 3.56
C LEU A 21 -3.21 8.97 4.85
N PRO A 22 -4.28 8.24 5.21
CA PRO A 22 -4.27 7.46 6.45
C PRO A 22 -3.21 6.35 6.44
N ALA A 23 -3.06 5.63 5.32
CA ALA A 23 -2.06 4.57 5.19
C ALA A 23 -0.63 5.13 5.24
N VAL A 24 -0.40 6.30 4.66
CA VAL A 24 0.90 7.00 4.70
C VAL A 24 1.23 7.43 6.13
N LEU A 25 0.28 7.99 6.86
CA LEU A 25 0.47 8.40 8.25
C LEU A 25 0.73 7.19 9.18
N GLU A 26 0.02 6.09 8.99
CA GLU A 26 0.27 4.84 9.71
C GLU A 26 1.68 4.31 9.41
N SER A 27 2.07 4.27 8.13
CA SER A 27 3.41 3.86 7.72
C SER A 27 4.50 4.78 8.28
N PHE A 28 4.23 6.08 8.37
CA PHE A 28 5.16 7.07 8.93
C PHE A 28 5.32 6.89 10.44
N SER A 29 4.24 6.62 11.18
CA SER A 29 4.33 6.30 12.60
C SER A 29 5.11 5.01 12.84
N ASN A 30 4.84 3.97 12.04
CA ASN A 30 5.55 2.70 12.12
C ASN A 30 7.04 2.84 11.82
N SER A 31 7.43 3.68 10.84
CA SER A 31 8.84 3.89 10.52
C SER A 31 9.61 4.58 11.64
N GLN A 32 8.99 5.49 12.39
CA GLN A 32 9.63 6.08 13.58
C GLN A 32 9.93 5.04 14.66
N VAL A 33 9.06 4.04 14.85
CA VAL A 33 9.31 2.92 15.76
C VAL A 33 10.49 2.08 15.26
N SER A 34 10.57 1.81 13.96
CA SER A 34 11.70 1.10 13.36
C SER A 34 13.01 1.87 13.53
N THR A 35 13.01 3.21 13.45
CA THR A 35 14.21 4.02 13.71
C THR A 35 14.75 3.81 15.13
N LYS A 36 13.86 3.68 16.12
CA LYS A 36 14.25 3.38 17.51
C LYS A 36 14.92 2.01 17.67
N MET A 37 14.72 1.06 16.75
CA MET A 37 15.41 -0.23 16.78
C MET A 37 16.90 -0.12 16.45
N VAL A 38 17.29 0.89 15.67
CA VAL A 38 18.69 1.11 15.23
C VAL A 38 19.39 2.12 16.14
N GLU A 39 18.63 2.80 17.00
CA GLU A 39 19.15 3.77 17.95
C GLU A 39 19.97 3.08 19.06
N THR A 40 21.13 3.65 19.39
CA THR A 40 22.03 3.16 20.45
C THR A 40 21.64 3.62 21.86
N SER A 41 20.43 4.16 22.04
CA SER A 41 19.93 4.58 23.35
C SER A 41 19.46 3.41 24.20
N ILE A 42 19.29 3.63 25.51
CA ILE A 42 18.73 2.63 26.44
C ILE A 42 17.34 2.16 25.97
N ILE A 43 16.55 3.08 25.41
CA ILE A 43 15.24 2.78 24.84
C ILE A 43 15.39 1.84 23.64
N GLY A 44 16.35 2.11 22.75
CA GLY A 44 16.66 1.22 21.61
C GLY A 44 17.09 -0.18 22.05
N ALA A 45 17.91 -0.29 23.09
CA ALA A 45 18.32 -1.59 23.65
C ALA A 45 17.13 -2.41 24.20
N VAL A 46 16.18 -1.76 24.88
CA VAL A 46 14.96 -2.41 25.37
C VAL A 46 14.07 -2.87 24.21
N VAL A 47 13.87 -2.01 23.21
CA VAL A 47 13.08 -2.35 22.01
C VAL A 47 13.72 -3.53 21.26
N LEU A 48 15.04 -3.52 21.08
CA LEU A 48 15.78 -4.61 20.43
C LEU A 48 15.66 -5.91 21.22
N PHE A 49 15.74 -5.86 22.55
CA PHE A 49 15.56 -7.04 23.40
C PHE A 49 14.16 -7.65 23.23
N ILE A 50 13.12 -6.82 23.21
CA ILE A 50 11.73 -7.27 22.99
C ILE A 50 11.59 -7.89 21.59
N MET A 51 12.14 -7.25 20.55
CA MET A 51 12.04 -7.72 19.18
C MET A 51 12.81 -9.02 18.92
N THR A 52 13.95 -9.22 19.58
CA THR A 52 14.76 -10.45 19.44
C THR A 52 14.16 -11.65 20.17
N HIS A 53 13.41 -11.42 21.26
CA HIS A 53 12.74 -12.46 22.03
C HIS A 53 11.26 -12.61 21.68
N LEU A 54 10.83 -11.98 20.59
CA LEU A 54 9.42 -11.92 20.21
C LEU A 54 8.96 -13.29 19.68
N PRO A 55 7.87 -13.88 20.22
CA PRO A 55 7.37 -15.15 19.74
C PRO A 55 6.99 -15.09 18.26
N MET A 56 7.30 -16.14 17.50
CA MET A 56 7.09 -16.17 16.05
C MET A 56 5.64 -15.89 15.61
N TRP A 57 4.64 -16.29 16.39
CA TRP A 57 3.24 -16.02 16.08
C TRP A 57 2.93 -14.51 16.13
N LEU A 58 3.52 -13.80 17.08
CA LEU A 58 3.33 -12.35 17.24
C LEU A 58 4.11 -11.60 16.16
N TRP A 59 5.30 -12.08 15.81
CA TRP A 59 6.07 -11.54 14.68
C TRP A 59 5.30 -11.67 13.35
N ARG A 60 4.67 -12.83 13.10
CA ARG A 60 3.81 -13.05 11.93
C ARG A 60 2.62 -12.09 11.91
N PHE A 61 2.02 -11.81 13.07
CA PHE A 61 0.92 -10.85 13.17
C PHE A 61 1.36 -9.44 12.79
N LEU A 62 2.51 -8.99 13.30
CA LEU A 62 3.11 -7.70 12.94
C LEU A 62 3.41 -7.61 11.43
N LEU A 63 4.04 -8.64 10.87
CA LEU A 63 4.36 -8.70 9.44
C LEU A 63 3.12 -8.69 8.54
N THR A 64 1.99 -9.25 9.01
CA THR A 64 0.76 -9.29 8.20
C THR A 64 0.27 -7.88 7.84
N LYS A 65 0.45 -6.91 8.74
CA LYS A 65 0.06 -5.51 8.52
C LYS A 65 0.97 -4.81 7.51
N THR A 66 2.27 -5.08 7.57
CA THR A 66 3.26 -4.42 6.69
C THR A 66 3.17 -4.93 5.25
N VAL A 67 2.90 -6.21 5.04
CA VAL A 67 2.84 -6.81 3.70
C VAL A 67 1.48 -6.68 2.99
N ARG A 68 0.44 -6.19 3.68
CA ARG A 68 -0.91 -6.10 3.13
C ARG A 68 -1.04 -5.02 2.05
N TYR A 69 -0.31 -3.91 2.18
CA TYR A 69 -0.38 -2.79 1.25
C TYR A 69 0.57 -2.99 0.08
N ARG A 70 0.05 -3.51 -1.04
CA ARG A 70 0.82 -3.79 -2.27
C ARG A 70 0.06 -3.27 -3.49
N PRO A 71 0.01 -1.95 -3.70
CA PRO A 71 -0.70 -1.40 -4.85
C PRO A 71 -0.01 -1.79 -6.15
N GLN A 72 -0.77 -2.29 -7.11
CA GLN A 72 -0.26 -2.54 -8.45
C GLN A 72 -0.56 -1.33 -9.35
N VAL A 73 0.28 -1.12 -10.37
CA VAL A 73 -0.01 -0.14 -11.40
C VAL A 73 -1.02 -0.74 -12.38
N GLY A 74 -2.18 -0.09 -12.55
CA GLY A 74 -3.34 -0.66 -13.25
C GLY A 74 -3.14 -1.01 -14.73
N PHE A 75 -2.11 -0.49 -15.41
CA PHE A 75 -1.77 -0.86 -16.79
C PHE A 75 -0.88 -2.10 -16.91
N LEU A 76 -0.35 -2.61 -15.79
CA LEU A 76 0.47 -3.81 -15.77
C LEU A 76 -0.42 -5.06 -15.66
N PRO A 77 0.00 -6.21 -16.22
CA PRO A 77 -0.72 -7.47 -16.07
C PRO A 77 -0.90 -7.86 -14.60
N ALA A 78 -2.09 -8.30 -14.18
CA ALA A 78 -2.33 -8.78 -12.81
C ALA A 78 -1.25 -9.78 -12.39
N ILE A 79 -0.58 -9.49 -11.28
CA ILE A 79 0.31 -10.47 -10.66
C ILE A 79 -0.58 -11.49 -9.94
N PRO A 80 -0.36 -12.81 -10.12
CA PRO A 80 -1.11 -13.82 -9.39
C PRO A 80 -0.91 -13.63 -7.90
N LEU A 81 -1.96 -13.84 -7.11
CA LEU A 81 -1.89 -13.72 -5.66
C LEU A 81 -0.94 -14.78 -5.11
N GLN A 82 0.14 -14.32 -4.46
CA GLN A 82 1.13 -15.17 -3.83
C GLN A 82 1.18 -14.92 -2.32
N GLY A 83 1.39 -15.99 -1.55
CA GLY A 83 1.51 -15.97 -0.10
C GLY A 83 0.19 -16.12 0.64
N THR A 84 0.22 -15.84 1.94
CA THR A 84 -0.87 -16.17 2.88
C THR A 84 -1.74 -14.96 3.25
N VAL A 85 -1.32 -13.75 2.88
CA VAL A 85 -1.99 -12.50 3.25
C VAL A 85 -2.63 -11.87 2.02
N ALA A 86 -3.95 -11.72 2.06
CA ALA A 86 -4.70 -11.05 1.01
C ALA A 86 -4.30 -9.55 0.92
N PRO A 87 -3.96 -9.04 -0.27
CA PRO A 87 -3.59 -7.64 -0.44
C PRO A 87 -4.79 -6.73 -0.17
N PHE A 88 -4.49 -5.54 0.33
CA PHE A 88 -5.47 -4.46 0.38
C PHE A 88 -5.72 -3.96 -1.04
N VAL A 89 -6.98 -3.92 -1.46
CA VAL A 89 -7.34 -3.46 -2.80
C VAL A 89 -7.64 -1.96 -2.75
N SER A 90 -6.88 -1.19 -3.53
CA SER A 90 -7.02 0.25 -3.64
C SER A 90 -8.16 0.60 -4.61
N PRO A 91 -9.14 1.44 -4.22
CA PRO A 91 -10.17 1.93 -5.13
C PRO A 91 -9.61 2.64 -6.37
N SER A 92 -8.58 3.48 -6.20
CA SER A 92 -7.92 4.15 -7.32
C SER A 92 -7.23 3.19 -8.29
N GLU A 93 -6.65 2.09 -7.78
CA GLU A 93 -6.10 1.01 -8.62
C GLU A 93 -7.18 0.33 -9.47
N GLN A 94 -8.32 -0.05 -8.87
CA GLN A 94 -9.41 -0.68 -9.60
C GLN A 94 -9.96 0.23 -10.71
N LYS A 95 -10.16 1.52 -10.40
CA LYS A 95 -10.61 2.53 -11.38
C LYS A 95 -9.63 2.62 -12.56
N ALA A 96 -8.33 2.70 -12.28
CA ALA A 96 -7.31 2.79 -13.33
C ALA A 96 -7.27 1.53 -14.21
N ARG A 97 -7.41 0.35 -13.60
CA ARG A 97 -7.42 -0.93 -14.30
C ARG A 97 -8.63 -1.09 -15.22
N ALA A 98 -9.83 -0.75 -14.74
CA ALA A 98 -11.04 -0.80 -15.56
C ALA A 98 -10.89 0.05 -16.82
N VAL A 99 -10.35 1.27 -16.70
CA VAL A 99 -10.08 2.16 -17.85
C VAL A 99 -9.07 1.54 -18.83
N PHE A 100 -8.04 0.86 -18.32
CA PHE A 100 -7.06 0.20 -19.18
C PHE A 100 -7.67 -0.97 -19.95
N GLU A 101 -8.45 -1.82 -19.28
CA GLU A 101 -9.14 -2.97 -19.87
C GLU A 101 -10.16 -2.52 -20.93
N GLU A 102 -10.94 -1.46 -20.67
CA GLU A 102 -11.83 -0.85 -21.66
C GLU A 102 -11.09 -0.37 -22.92
N ASN A 103 -9.93 0.27 -22.75
CA ASN A 103 -9.13 0.76 -23.87
C ASN A 103 -8.53 -0.39 -24.70
N GLN A 104 -8.08 -1.47 -24.06
CA GLN A 104 -7.60 -2.64 -24.77
C GLN A 104 -8.71 -3.32 -25.59
N GLN A 105 -9.90 -3.49 -25.00
CA GLN A 105 -11.05 -4.08 -25.70
C GLN A 105 -11.43 -3.28 -26.95
N ARG A 106 -11.48 -1.95 -26.83
CA ARG A 106 -11.75 -1.05 -27.97
C ARG A 106 -10.69 -1.17 -29.07
N ALA A 107 -9.41 -1.30 -28.71
CA ALA A 107 -8.33 -1.44 -29.66
C ALA A 107 -8.35 -2.78 -30.40
N THR A 108 -8.82 -3.86 -29.76
CA THR A 108 -8.97 -5.19 -30.38
C THR A 108 -10.25 -5.38 -31.19
N SER A 109 -11.24 -4.51 -31.01
CA SER A 109 -12.52 -4.56 -31.74
C SER A 109 -12.51 -3.85 -33.10
N ILE A 110 -11.35 -3.32 -33.52
CA ILE A 110 -11.08 -2.69 -34.82
C ILE A 110 -10.23 -3.63 -35.65
#